data_AF-A0AB37RKW7-F1
#
_entry.id   AF-A0AB37RKW7-F1
#
_cell.length_a   1.000
_cell.length_b   1.000
_cell.length_c   1.000
_cell.angle_alpha   90.00
_cell.angle_beta   90.00
_cell.angle_gamma   90.00
#
_symmetry.space_group_name_H-M   'P 1'
#
loop_
_entity.id
_entity.type
_entity.pdbx_description
1 polymer ?
#
loop_
_entity_poly.entity_id
_entity_poly.type
_entity_poly.pdbx_seq_one_letter_code
_entity_poly.pdbx_strand_id
1 'polypeptide(L)'
;VPGGDAKIRSMQQQLNHDYQAYTGILPCDGIYQRDTNTALIYALQSVEGMDTGTANGYYGPGTINKTPTVNSGATGAIVKIIQYGLYVNGFYSGAFNGQFTQNVADGIVSFRKFMKLPPYTSTADLTVIKGLLTSNGNTNRSSDGVDMATQITSAATAKSLKAAGYNIIGRYLTGSVGTGADKRDKNLTNTEVKLLLDANLKIFPIYEDGGYEESYFNSKQGFADASIAVNTARQLGLPSGTVIYFAVDVDIQDGNMSSTVVPYFEGITGIIGSTEYKAGIYGTRNACLHVNHLVKYSFVADMSSGWSGNLGFKMPENWSFDQFNEFTGASTGIDMDQVAVSGKDNGVSKVTKVNINPNAAFFTQLQQVEDQAYSYISGESSSTPAEQLVTQFYRQFSYSSPSWAPLAGGLNTSWLAFANSALHVSKESDFETLYDSTTGIKIGLPHMMASLNALLFWGEPQSASGIQDLGGWCGDLLTSIEDAHLNQKKYGSFYESITAYVGNKGQFGREDLVDDLDALNVYSTIHSQNNQTISKIIKTYYTGNESSVRFNSYLSNRFDDDLDSLQNDTYTLLKGGTGSWGAAYKTALLAFKKFKLQKYPSYTDSEAKDAAKAFRKLIEQNA
;
A
#
# COMPACT_ATOMS: atom_id res chain seq x y z
N VAL A 1 32.08 -13.13 -8.67
CA VAL A 1 31.20 -13.58 -7.55
C VAL A 1 29.96 -14.25 -8.13
N PRO A 2 29.26 -15.14 -7.40
CA PRO A 2 27.95 -15.64 -7.83
C PRO A 2 27.01 -14.47 -8.21
N GLY A 3 26.26 -14.60 -9.31
CA GLY A 3 25.33 -13.56 -9.79
C GLY A 3 25.96 -12.40 -10.58
N GLY A 4 27.29 -12.28 -10.65
CA GLY A 4 27.95 -11.19 -11.40
C GLY A 4 27.97 -11.42 -12.92
N ASP A 5 27.61 -10.40 -13.68
CA ASP A 5 27.59 -10.39 -15.15
C ASP A 5 29.02 -10.36 -15.73
N ALA A 6 29.30 -11.26 -16.67
CA ALA A 6 30.62 -11.40 -17.28
C ALA A 6 31.02 -10.18 -18.14
N LYS A 7 30.08 -9.53 -18.83
CA LYS A 7 30.33 -8.30 -19.59
C LYS A 7 30.59 -7.12 -18.67
N ILE A 8 29.84 -6.98 -17.58
CA ILE A 8 30.11 -5.95 -16.55
C ILE A 8 31.51 -6.17 -15.96
N ARG A 9 31.88 -7.43 -15.68
CA ARG A 9 33.23 -7.75 -15.21
C ARG A 9 34.31 -7.33 -16.20
N SER A 10 34.14 -7.65 -17.49
CA SER A 10 35.09 -7.22 -18.52
C SER A 10 35.18 -5.69 -18.63
N MET A 11 34.05 -4.99 -18.50
CA MET A 11 34.02 -3.53 -18.43
C MET A 11 34.79 -3.00 -17.22
N GLN A 12 34.57 -3.54 -16.01
CA GLN A 12 35.29 -3.15 -14.79
C GLN A 12 36.81 -3.39 -14.92
N GLN A 13 37.22 -4.53 -15.48
CA GLN A 13 38.63 -4.84 -15.74
C GLN A 13 39.24 -3.84 -16.73
N GLN A 14 38.51 -3.50 -17.79
CA GLN A 14 38.97 -2.51 -18.77
C GLN A 14 39.05 -1.11 -18.16
N LEU A 15 38.09 -0.72 -17.33
CA LEU A 15 38.13 0.56 -16.62
C LEU A 15 39.36 0.66 -15.71
N ASN A 16 39.65 -0.40 -14.94
CA ASN A 16 40.87 -0.47 -14.13
C ASN A 16 42.13 -0.38 -15.00
N HIS A 17 42.19 -1.08 -16.14
CA HIS A 17 43.34 -1.03 -17.03
C HIS A 17 43.57 0.36 -17.64
N ASP A 18 42.51 0.99 -18.16
CA ASP A 18 42.62 2.23 -18.95
C ASP A 18 42.69 3.48 -18.06
N TYR A 19 42.09 3.45 -16.87
CA TYR A 19 41.89 4.64 -16.02
C TYR A 19 42.41 4.48 -14.59
N GLN A 20 43.32 3.53 -14.33
CA GLN A 20 43.92 3.31 -13.00
C GLN A 20 44.45 4.59 -12.34
N ALA A 21 45.03 5.50 -13.14
CA ALA A 21 45.57 6.77 -12.63
C ALA A 21 44.50 7.71 -12.07
N TYR A 22 43.24 7.54 -12.47
CA TYR A 22 42.09 8.33 -12.02
C TYR A 22 41.36 7.64 -10.86
N THR A 23 41.18 6.32 -10.92
CA THR A 23 40.28 5.59 -10.02
C THR A 23 41.00 4.70 -8.99
N GLY A 24 42.29 4.44 -9.18
CA GLY A 24 42.95 3.31 -8.54
C GLY A 24 42.42 1.97 -9.07
N ILE A 25 42.49 0.93 -8.24
CA ILE A 25 41.98 -0.42 -8.56
C ILE A 25 40.65 -0.62 -7.83
N LEU A 26 39.58 -0.88 -8.58
CA LEU A 26 38.24 -1.15 -8.08
C LEU A 26 37.85 -2.64 -8.25
N PRO A 27 36.81 -3.13 -7.54
CA PRO A 27 36.32 -4.50 -7.72
C PRO A 27 35.88 -4.83 -9.16
N CYS A 28 36.24 -6.02 -9.63
CA CYS A 28 35.82 -6.59 -10.91
C CYS A 28 34.89 -7.81 -10.71
N ASP A 29 33.86 -7.64 -9.89
CA ASP A 29 32.96 -8.70 -9.45
C ASP A 29 31.88 -9.06 -10.50
N GLY A 30 31.59 -8.15 -11.43
CA GLY A 30 30.51 -8.24 -12.40
C GLY A 30 29.20 -7.59 -11.94
N ILE A 31 29.23 -6.78 -10.87
CA ILE A 31 28.07 -6.07 -10.33
C ILE A 31 28.25 -4.57 -10.59
N TYR A 32 27.31 -3.97 -11.31
CA TYR A 32 27.33 -2.52 -11.51
C TYR A 32 26.83 -1.82 -10.24
N GLN A 33 27.68 -0.99 -9.67
CA GLN A 33 27.51 -0.36 -8.36
C GLN A 33 28.08 1.06 -8.38
N ARG A 34 27.87 1.82 -7.30
CA ARG A 34 28.35 3.21 -7.14
C ARG A 34 29.77 3.40 -7.66
N ASP A 35 30.74 2.59 -7.22
CA ASP A 35 32.14 2.76 -7.60
C ASP A 35 32.38 2.54 -9.11
N THR A 36 31.66 1.59 -9.72
CA THR A 36 31.74 1.38 -11.17
C THR A 36 31.10 2.54 -11.95
N ASN A 37 30.01 3.14 -11.45
CA ASN A 37 29.45 4.33 -12.06
C ASN A 37 30.40 5.53 -11.95
N THR A 38 30.99 5.75 -10.78
CA THR A 38 31.99 6.80 -10.57
C THR A 38 33.18 6.62 -11.50
N ALA A 39 33.66 5.38 -11.71
CA ALA A 39 34.72 5.07 -12.66
C ALA A 39 34.34 5.38 -14.12
N LEU A 40 33.09 5.18 -14.53
CA LEU A 40 32.61 5.61 -15.85
C LEU A 40 32.68 7.13 -16.02
N ILE A 41 32.34 7.90 -14.98
CA ILE A 41 32.40 9.36 -15.02
C ILE A 41 33.87 9.82 -15.08
N TYR A 42 34.77 9.21 -14.33
CA TYR A 42 36.22 9.45 -14.48
C TYR A 42 36.72 9.13 -15.89
N ALA A 43 36.27 8.03 -16.49
CA ALA A 43 36.62 7.68 -17.86
C ALA A 43 36.15 8.77 -18.84
N LEU A 44 34.95 9.30 -18.68
CA LEU A 44 34.45 10.43 -19.48
C LEU A 44 35.32 11.69 -19.28
N GLN A 45 35.61 12.08 -18.04
CA GLN A 45 36.43 13.25 -17.73
C GLN A 45 37.85 13.14 -18.33
N SER A 46 38.45 11.95 -18.32
CA SER A 46 39.72 11.67 -18.98
C SER A 46 39.62 11.86 -20.50
N VAL A 47 38.56 11.36 -21.14
CA VAL A 47 38.29 11.54 -22.59
C VAL A 47 38.02 13.00 -22.95
N GLU A 48 37.45 13.77 -22.03
CA GLU A 48 37.26 15.24 -22.12
C GLU A 48 38.56 16.03 -21.88
N GLY A 49 39.68 15.33 -21.61
CA GLY A 49 40.99 15.93 -21.41
C GLY A 49 41.15 16.62 -20.05
N MET A 50 40.45 16.17 -19.02
CA MET A 50 40.74 16.57 -17.63
C MET A 50 41.88 15.72 -17.09
N ASP A 51 42.88 16.36 -16.48
CA ASP A 51 43.95 15.64 -15.78
C ASP A 51 43.44 15.01 -14.47
N THR A 52 44.26 14.16 -13.85
CA THR A 52 43.94 13.44 -12.61
C THR A 52 43.77 14.35 -11.38
N GLY A 53 44.24 15.60 -11.44
CA GLY A 53 44.02 16.59 -10.38
C GLY A 53 42.71 17.34 -10.52
N THR A 54 42.16 17.39 -11.74
CA THR A 54 40.91 18.09 -12.09
C THR A 54 39.72 17.15 -12.09
N ALA A 55 39.88 15.92 -12.61
CA ALA A 55 38.84 14.91 -12.63
C ALA A 55 38.47 14.48 -11.20
N ASN A 56 37.19 14.26 -10.95
CA ASN A 56 36.65 14.01 -9.61
C ASN A 56 35.48 13.00 -9.57
N GLY A 57 35.14 12.39 -10.71
CA GLY A 57 34.05 11.41 -10.79
C GLY A 57 32.65 12.02 -10.63
N TYR A 58 32.53 13.35 -10.55
CA TYR A 58 31.26 14.06 -10.49
C TYR A 58 30.93 14.70 -11.85
N TYR A 59 29.71 14.46 -12.35
CA TYR A 59 29.23 15.02 -13.62
C TYR A 59 28.73 16.47 -13.45
N GLY A 60 29.63 17.35 -13.02
CA GLY A 60 29.36 18.76 -12.75
C GLY A 60 29.53 19.68 -13.98
N PRO A 61 29.53 21.01 -13.77
CA PRO A 61 29.62 22.00 -14.84
C PRO A 61 30.82 21.82 -15.78
N GLY A 62 31.99 21.41 -15.25
CA GLY A 62 33.18 21.14 -16.05
C GLY A 62 32.98 20.00 -17.05
N THR A 63 32.38 18.88 -16.59
CA THR A 63 32.06 17.72 -17.44
C THR A 63 31.00 18.11 -18.46
N ILE A 64 29.90 18.75 -18.01
CA ILE A 64 28.80 19.23 -18.87
C ILE A 64 29.32 20.07 -20.04
N ASN A 65 30.21 21.02 -19.78
CA ASN A 65 30.76 21.93 -20.80
C ASN A 65 31.64 21.22 -21.83
N LYS A 66 32.23 20.08 -21.46
CA LYS A 66 33.17 19.33 -22.31
C LYS A 66 32.54 18.09 -22.97
N THR A 67 31.35 17.69 -22.53
CA THR A 67 30.67 16.50 -23.05
C THR A 67 30.46 16.60 -24.57
N PRO A 68 31.02 15.68 -25.35
CA PRO A 68 30.95 15.75 -26.80
C PRO A 68 29.58 15.31 -27.34
N THR A 69 29.29 15.71 -28.58
CA THR A 69 28.20 15.12 -29.36
C THR A 69 28.77 14.03 -30.28
N VAL A 70 28.24 12.81 -30.17
CA VAL A 70 28.76 11.63 -30.87
C VAL A 70 27.71 11.04 -31.80
N ASN A 71 28.11 10.76 -33.04
CA ASN A 71 27.25 10.25 -34.10
C ASN A 71 27.77 8.91 -34.66
N SER A 72 26.94 8.25 -35.49
CA SER A 72 27.32 7.02 -36.17
C SER A 72 28.63 7.18 -36.96
N GLY A 73 29.46 6.13 -36.96
CA GLY A 73 30.80 6.14 -37.54
C GLY A 73 31.90 6.65 -36.60
N ALA A 74 31.56 7.23 -35.44
CA ALA A 74 32.55 7.56 -34.42
C ALA A 74 33.21 6.30 -33.85
N THR A 75 34.44 6.45 -33.36
CA THR A 75 35.21 5.37 -32.75
C THR A 75 35.95 5.82 -31.50
N GLY A 76 36.40 4.87 -30.67
CA GLY A 76 37.32 5.13 -29.56
C GLY A 76 36.66 5.09 -28.19
N ALA A 77 37.35 5.66 -27.19
CA ALA A 77 36.98 5.57 -25.78
C ALA A 77 35.60 6.16 -25.48
N ILE A 78 35.23 7.29 -26.09
CA ILE A 78 33.91 7.91 -25.91
C ILE A 78 32.77 6.96 -26.32
N VAL A 79 32.94 6.24 -27.43
CA VAL A 79 31.94 5.28 -27.90
C VAL A 79 31.87 4.09 -26.96
N LYS A 80 33.01 3.65 -26.41
CA LYS A 80 33.04 2.55 -25.43
C LYS A 80 32.29 2.94 -24.14
N ILE A 81 32.43 4.17 -23.68
CA ILE A 81 31.67 4.72 -22.54
C ILE A 81 30.17 4.74 -22.83
N ILE A 82 29.76 5.18 -24.03
CA ILE A 82 28.35 5.13 -24.45
C ILE A 82 27.83 3.69 -24.49
N GLN A 83 28.62 2.74 -25.02
CA GLN A 83 28.26 1.32 -25.05
C GLN A 83 28.09 0.75 -23.64
N TYR A 84 28.98 1.10 -22.70
CA TYR A 84 28.87 0.72 -21.29
C TYR A 84 27.60 1.30 -20.66
N GLY A 85 27.37 2.61 -20.81
CA GLY A 85 26.18 3.30 -20.29
C GLY A 85 24.88 2.69 -20.80
N LEU A 86 24.79 2.43 -22.12
CA LEU A 86 23.61 1.77 -22.69
C LEU A 86 23.43 0.35 -22.16
N TYR A 87 24.51 -0.41 -21.97
CA TYR A 87 24.44 -1.78 -21.46
C TYR A 87 23.90 -1.83 -20.03
N VAL A 88 24.47 -1.05 -19.12
CA VAL A 88 24.07 -1.05 -17.70
C VAL A 88 22.66 -0.50 -17.49
N ASN A 89 22.17 0.34 -18.41
CA ASN A 89 20.78 0.80 -18.43
C ASN A 89 19.83 -0.15 -19.20
N GLY A 90 20.33 -1.24 -19.81
CA GLY A 90 19.51 -2.26 -20.48
C GLY A 90 19.15 -2.00 -21.95
N PHE A 91 19.83 -1.06 -22.61
CA PHE A 91 19.56 -0.63 -23.99
C PHE A 91 20.63 -1.07 -24.99
N TYR A 92 21.56 -1.96 -24.61
CA TYR A 92 22.58 -2.49 -25.51
C TYR A 92 22.99 -3.90 -25.13
N SER A 93 23.20 -4.77 -26.12
CA SER A 93 23.64 -6.15 -25.94
C SER A 93 24.85 -6.53 -26.81
N GLY A 94 25.41 -5.56 -27.55
CA GLY A 94 26.55 -5.77 -28.45
C GLY A 94 27.91 -5.88 -27.73
N ALA A 95 28.98 -5.74 -28.51
CA ALA A 95 30.36 -5.76 -28.02
C ALA A 95 30.84 -4.36 -27.60
N PHE A 96 31.75 -4.30 -26.64
CA PHE A 96 32.39 -3.06 -26.16
C PHE A 96 33.66 -2.72 -26.95
N ASN A 97 33.51 -2.59 -28.27
CA ASN A 97 34.63 -2.42 -29.20
C ASN A 97 34.95 -0.95 -29.51
N GLY A 98 34.22 0.01 -28.93
CA GLY A 98 34.38 1.42 -29.22
C GLY A 98 34.06 1.80 -30.66
N GLN A 99 33.17 1.05 -31.34
CA GLN A 99 32.68 1.35 -32.69
C GLN A 99 31.21 1.74 -32.62
N PHE A 100 30.85 2.90 -33.18
CA PHE A 100 29.47 3.38 -33.15
C PHE A 100 28.67 2.70 -34.26
N THR A 101 28.24 1.47 -33.97
CA THR A 101 27.46 0.63 -34.87
C THR A 101 25.97 1.00 -34.88
N GLN A 102 25.20 0.39 -35.80
CA GLN A 102 23.75 0.52 -35.80
C GLN A 102 23.11 0.08 -34.47
N ASN A 103 23.66 -0.93 -33.81
CA ASN A 103 23.16 -1.38 -32.50
C ASN A 103 23.31 -0.29 -31.41
N VAL A 104 24.35 0.55 -31.49
CA VAL A 104 24.51 1.70 -30.58
C VAL A 104 23.48 2.77 -30.92
N ALA A 105 23.27 3.05 -32.21
CA ALA A 105 22.25 3.99 -32.67
C ALA A 105 20.84 3.58 -32.20
N ASP A 106 20.48 2.31 -32.36
CA ASP A 106 19.18 1.76 -31.96
C ASP A 106 19.01 1.78 -30.43
N GLY A 107 20.08 1.50 -29.68
CA GLY A 107 20.11 1.60 -28.24
C GLY A 107 19.84 3.04 -27.75
N ILE A 108 20.46 4.04 -28.38
CA ILE A 108 20.23 5.45 -28.05
C ILE A 108 18.78 5.86 -28.32
N VAL A 109 18.24 5.50 -29.49
CA VAL A 109 16.84 5.80 -29.83
C VAL A 109 15.90 5.13 -28.83
N SER A 110 16.18 3.89 -28.42
CA SER A 110 15.38 3.14 -27.44
C SER A 110 15.44 3.79 -26.06
N PHE A 111 16.64 4.17 -25.59
CA PHE A 111 16.83 4.88 -24.33
C PHE A 111 16.06 6.21 -24.32
N ARG A 112 16.21 7.02 -25.38
CA ARG A 112 15.48 8.30 -25.50
C ARG A 112 13.97 8.13 -25.47
N LYS A 113 13.43 7.14 -26.20
CA LYS A 113 11.99 6.85 -26.19
C LYS A 113 11.52 6.38 -24.83
N PHE A 114 12.31 5.54 -24.17
CA PHE A 114 12.01 5.05 -22.84
C PHE A 114 12.00 6.18 -21.82
N MET A 115 13.02 7.06 -21.78
CA MET A 115 13.16 8.19 -20.84
C MET A 115 12.42 9.47 -21.26
N LYS A 116 11.69 9.45 -22.39
CA LYS A 116 10.99 10.62 -22.97
C LYS A 116 11.90 11.82 -23.25
N LEU A 117 13.03 11.57 -23.92
CA LEU A 117 14.05 12.57 -24.26
C LEU A 117 14.04 12.92 -25.76
N PRO A 118 13.14 13.82 -26.23
CA PRO A 118 13.19 14.31 -27.60
C PRO A 118 14.45 15.18 -27.85
N PRO A 119 14.90 15.30 -29.12
CA PRO A 119 14.42 14.57 -30.29
C PRO A 119 14.86 13.09 -30.25
N TYR A 120 14.04 12.19 -30.80
CA TYR A 120 14.32 10.74 -30.80
C TYR A 120 15.29 10.32 -31.92
N THR A 121 16.49 10.91 -31.92
CA THR A 121 17.56 10.64 -32.88
C THR A 121 18.57 9.64 -32.32
N SER A 122 19.45 9.13 -33.18
CA SER A 122 20.55 8.25 -32.79
C SER A 122 21.79 8.99 -32.28
N THR A 123 21.75 10.30 -32.15
CA THR A 123 22.88 11.11 -31.68
C THR A 123 23.04 10.97 -30.17
N ALA A 124 24.24 10.66 -29.70
CA ALA A 124 24.59 10.74 -28.28
C ALA A 124 25.10 12.16 -27.97
N ASP A 125 24.18 13.02 -27.55
CA ASP A 125 24.45 14.37 -27.06
C ASP A 125 24.57 14.38 -25.53
N LEU A 126 24.72 15.57 -24.92
CA LEU A 126 24.73 15.76 -23.47
C LEU A 126 23.52 15.09 -22.79
N THR A 127 22.33 15.20 -23.37
CA THR A 127 21.10 14.64 -22.80
C THR A 127 21.18 13.11 -22.70
N VAL A 128 21.73 12.44 -23.72
CA VAL A 128 21.95 10.99 -23.68
C VAL A 128 23.11 10.62 -22.77
N ILE A 129 24.29 11.22 -22.96
CA ILE A 129 25.50 10.80 -22.24
C ILE A 129 25.32 11.03 -20.74
N LYS A 130 24.79 12.19 -20.33
CA LYS A 130 24.52 12.45 -18.92
C LYS A 130 23.41 11.55 -18.37
N GLY A 131 22.31 11.36 -19.12
CA GLY A 131 21.21 10.46 -18.71
C GLY A 131 21.63 8.99 -18.54
N LEU A 132 22.69 8.54 -19.22
CA LEU A 132 23.24 7.20 -19.04
C LEU A 132 24.11 7.07 -17.77
N LEU A 133 24.69 8.18 -17.28
CA LEU A 133 25.72 8.17 -16.23
C LEU A 133 25.27 8.81 -14.91
N THR A 134 24.20 9.60 -14.90
CA THR A 134 23.60 10.16 -13.68
C THR A 134 22.09 9.94 -13.68
N SER A 135 21.51 9.75 -12.50
CA SER A 135 20.07 9.51 -12.34
C SER A 135 19.24 10.68 -12.88
N ASN A 136 19.54 11.91 -12.46
CA ASN A 136 18.86 13.14 -12.89
C ASN A 136 19.12 13.56 -14.35
N GLY A 137 20.09 12.93 -15.02
CA GLY A 137 20.48 13.25 -16.40
C GLY A 137 20.76 14.74 -16.66
N ASN A 138 20.43 15.20 -17.87
CA ASN A 138 20.49 16.62 -18.20
C ASN A 138 19.30 17.36 -17.58
N THR A 139 19.57 18.16 -16.54
CA THR A 139 18.56 18.94 -15.82
C THR A 139 18.08 20.16 -16.59
N ASN A 140 18.79 20.61 -17.63
CA ASN A 140 18.35 21.67 -18.53
C ASN A 140 17.40 21.13 -19.64
N ARG A 141 16.43 20.30 -19.25
CA ARG A 141 15.40 19.75 -20.13
C ARG A 141 14.01 20.19 -19.64
N SER A 142 13.08 20.39 -20.58
CA SER A 142 11.69 20.65 -20.24
C SER A 142 11.02 19.42 -19.62
N SER A 143 10.00 19.65 -18.79
CA SER A 143 9.15 18.62 -18.21
C SER A 143 7.67 18.91 -18.47
N ASP A 144 6.85 17.86 -18.50
CA ASP A 144 5.39 17.98 -18.65
C ASP A 144 4.67 18.12 -17.30
N GLY A 145 5.36 17.73 -16.22
CA GLY A 145 4.86 17.85 -14.86
C GLY A 145 5.80 18.59 -13.93
N VAL A 146 5.23 18.93 -12.78
CA VAL A 146 5.91 19.41 -11.59
C VAL A 146 5.23 18.83 -10.35
N ASP A 147 5.95 18.71 -9.26
CA ASP A 147 5.36 18.56 -7.92
C ASP A 147 5.82 19.69 -7.01
N MET A 148 5.05 19.94 -5.95
CA MET A 148 5.34 21.03 -5.02
C MET A 148 4.61 20.83 -3.69
N ALA A 149 5.22 21.31 -2.59
CA ALA A 149 4.57 21.36 -1.29
C ALA A 149 3.55 22.52 -1.17
N THR A 150 3.81 23.66 -1.82
CA THR A 150 3.00 24.87 -1.70
C THR A 150 1.59 24.68 -2.28
N GLN A 151 0.56 24.96 -1.49
CA GLN A 151 -0.84 24.92 -1.93
C GLN A 151 -1.13 25.99 -2.99
N ILE A 152 -1.84 25.59 -4.05
CA ILE A 152 -2.35 26.50 -5.07
C ILE A 152 -3.70 27.07 -4.63
N THR A 153 -3.67 28.34 -4.21
CA THR A 153 -4.85 29.03 -3.62
C THR A 153 -5.57 29.97 -4.59
N SER A 154 -5.06 30.16 -5.81
CA SER A 154 -5.67 31.07 -6.79
C SER A 154 -5.76 30.48 -8.21
N ALA A 155 -6.84 30.83 -8.91
CA ALA A 155 -7.02 30.45 -10.32
C ALA A 155 -5.96 31.07 -11.24
N ALA A 156 -5.42 32.24 -10.88
CA ALA A 156 -4.35 32.89 -11.64
C ALA A 156 -3.08 32.04 -11.60
N THR A 157 -2.69 31.54 -10.43
CA THR A 157 -1.52 30.67 -10.26
C THR A 157 -1.68 29.37 -11.07
N ALA A 158 -2.84 28.70 -10.97
CA ALA A 158 -3.11 27.49 -11.75
C ALA A 158 -3.02 27.74 -13.27
N LYS A 159 -3.57 28.86 -13.76
CA LYS A 159 -3.46 29.25 -15.18
C LYS A 159 -2.01 29.56 -15.57
N SER A 160 -1.22 30.18 -14.70
CA SER A 160 0.20 30.43 -14.96
C SER A 160 1.00 29.13 -15.10
N LEU A 161 0.74 28.13 -14.25
CA LEU A 161 1.35 26.80 -14.40
C LEU A 161 1.01 26.16 -15.75
N LYS A 162 -0.25 26.23 -16.15
CA LYS A 162 -0.69 25.73 -17.46
C LYS A 162 -0.03 26.48 -18.63
N ALA A 163 0.06 27.81 -18.54
CA ALA A 163 0.67 28.65 -19.55
C ALA A 163 2.19 28.43 -19.66
N ALA A 164 2.85 28.03 -18.55
CA ALA A 164 4.26 27.63 -18.53
C ALA A 164 4.52 26.27 -19.21
N GLY A 165 3.47 25.55 -19.62
CA GLY A 165 3.56 24.29 -20.35
C GLY A 165 3.36 23.03 -19.51
N TYR A 166 3.10 23.17 -18.20
CA TYR A 166 2.82 22.03 -17.33
C TYR A 166 1.39 21.51 -17.52
N ASN A 167 1.23 20.19 -17.45
CA ASN A 167 -0.04 19.50 -17.65
C ASN A 167 -0.46 18.64 -16.45
N ILE A 168 0.51 18.20 -15.64
CA ILE A 168 0.29 17.28 -14.52
C ILE A 168 1.02 17.80 -13.29
N ILE A 169 0.29 17.92 -12.16
CA ILE A 169 0.80 18.49 -10.91
C ILE A 169 0.78 17.43 -9.81
N GLY A 170 1.93 17.15 -9.21
CA GLY A 170 2.04 16.30 -8.02
C GLY A 170 1.68 17.09 -6.77
N ARG A 171 0.73 16.57 -5.99
CA ARG A 171 0.26 17.24 -4.76
C ARG A 171 0.06 16.24 -3.63
N TYR A 172 0.42 16.66 -2.42
CA TYR A 172 0.34 15.84 -1.22
C TYR A 172 -1.10 15.68 -0.74
N LEU A 173 -1.52 14.49 -0.32
CA LEU A 173 -2.83 14.25 0.27
C LEU A 173 -2.95 14.89 1.65
N THR A 174 -1.87 14.86 2.42
CA THR A 174 -1.84 15.22 3.85
C THR A 174 -0.60 16.04 4.21
N GLY A 175 -0.53 16.44 5.48
CA GLY A 175 0.69 16.96 6.09
C GLY A 175 0.93 18.46 5.97
N SER A 176 2.08 18.86 6.49
CA SER A 176 2.62 20.23 6.52
C SER A 176 4.12 20.22 6.24
N VAL A 177 4.66 21.33 5.75
CA VAL A 177 6.12 21.55 5.60
C VAL A 177 6.59 22.72 6.45
N GLY A 178 7.90 22.81 6.70
CA GLY A 178 8.50 23.84 7.54
C GLY A 178 8.35 23.56 9.04
N THR A 179 9.04 24.35 9.85
CA THR A 179 9.03 24.23 11.31
C THR A 179 8.78 25.59 11.96
N GLY A 180 8.32 25.60 13.21
CA GLY A 180 8.07 26.84 13.95
C GLY A 180 7.11 27.78 13.21
N ALA A 181 7.53 29.04 13.02
CA ALA A 181 6.73 30.07 12.36
C ALA A 181 6.56 29.84 10.84
N ASP A 182 7.43 29.04 10.21
CA ASP A 182 7.40 28.76 8.77
C ASP A 182 6.57 27.51 8.42
N LYS A 183 6.00 26.85 9.45
CA LYS A 183 5.14 25.69 9.29
C LYS A 183 3.87 26.08 8.53
N ARG A 184 3.61 25.38 7.43
CA ARG A 184 2.46 25.61 6.55
C ARG A 184 1.91 24.30 6.00
N ASP A 185 0.63 24.31 5.65
CA ASP A 185 -0.07 23.16 5.09
C ASP A 185 0.49 22.82 3.70
N LYS A 186 0.73 21.52 3.45
CA LYS A 186 1.14 21.01 2.13
C LYS A 186 0.04 20.20 1.45
N ASN A 187 -0.97 19.78 2.21
CA ASN A 187 -2.03 18.90 1.77
C ASN A 187 -2.94 19.53 0.70
N LEU A 188 -3.50 18.68 -0.14
CA LEU A 188 -4.44 19.05 -1.19
C LEU A 188 -5.80 19.35 -0.57
N THR A 189 -6.48 20.39 -1.08
CA THR A 189 -7.84 20.75 -0.63
C THR A 189 -8.84 20.62 -1.77
N ASN A 190 -10.14 20.47 -1.45
CA ASN A 190 -11.19 20.46 -2.46
C ASN A 190 -11.21 21.74 -3.33
N THR A 191 -10.89 22.89 -2.72
CA THR A 191 -10.75 24.16 -3.44
C THR A 191 -9.58 24.11 -4.42
N GLU A 192 -8.41 23.64 -3.96
CA GLU A 192 -7.22 23.50 -4.81
C GLU A 192 -7.46 22.52 -5.97
N VAL A 193 -8.05 21.35 -5.70
CA VAL A 193 -8.45 20.38 -6.73
C VAL A 193 -9.27 21.06 -7.81
N LYS A 194 -10.30 21.81 -7.41
CA LYS A 194 -11.15 22.54 -8.36
C LYS A 194 -10.36 23.56 -9.18
N LEU A 195 -9.48 24.34 -8.55
CA LEU A 195 -8.67 25.36 -9.24
C LEU A 195 -7.75 24.74 -10.30
N LEU A 196 -7.10 23.62 -9.98
CA LEU A 196 -6.21 22.91 -10.90
C LEU A 196 -7.00 22.31 -12.07
N LEU A 197 -8.10 21.61 -11.79
CA LEU A 197 -8.92 20.99 -12.83
C LEU A 197 -9.59 22.03 -13.76
N ASP A 198 -10.10 23.14 -13.21
CA ASP A 198 -10.68 24.24 -13.99
C ASP A 198 -9.64 24.92 -14.92
N ALA A 199 -8.35 24.87 -14.55
CA ALA A 199 -7.24 25.33 -15.38
C ALA A 199 -6.78 24.28 -16.42
N ASN A 200 -7.49 23.16 -16.55
CA ASN A 200 -7.15 22.03 -17.40
C ASN A 200 -5.76 21.41 -17.06
N LEU A 201 -5.40 21.46 -15.78
CA LEU A 201 -4.30 20.69 -15.20
C LEU A 201 -4.85 19.36 -14.67
N LYS A 202 -3.98 18.36 -14.56
CA LYS A 202 -4.27 17.09 -13.92
C LYS A 202 -3.46 16.96 -12.64
N ILE A 203 -3.86 16.04 -11.77
CA ILE A 203 -3.27 15.86 -10.44
C ILE A 203 -2.79 14.42 -10.27
N PHE A 204 -1.62 14.18 -9.69
CA PHE A 204 -1.30 12.87 -9.11
C PHE A 204 -1.07 13.01 -7.60
N PRO A 205 -1.73 12.18 -6.77
CA PRO A 205 -1.64 12.31 -5.32
C PRO A 205 -0.38 11.64 -4.75
N ILE A 206 0.28 12.35 -3.84
CA ILE A 206 1.45 11.91 -3.09
C ILE A 206 1.06 11.75 -1.62
N TYR A 207 1.54 10.72 -0.93
CA TYR A 207 1.41 10.59 0.52
C TYR A 207 2.78 10.62 1.18
N GLU A 208 2.96 11.52 2.15
CA GLU A 208 4.21 11.71 2.89
C GLU A 208 3.95 12.48 4.20
N ASP A 209 3.70 11.78 5.31
CA ASP A 209 3.59 12.37 6.66
C ASP A 209 4.79 12.02 7.55
N GLY A 210 5.86 11.51 6.94
CA GLY A 210 7.10 11.04 7.55
C GLY A 210 8.05 10.59 6.44
N GLY A 211 8.76 9.48 6.65
CA GLY A 211 9.54 8.84 5.58
C GLY A 211 10.94 9.41 5.34
N TYR A 212 11.43 10.28 6.23
CA TYR A 212 12.81 10.80 6.21
C TYR A 212 13.78 10.03 7.13
N GLU A 213 13.31 8.96 7.78
CA GLU A 213 14.10 8.07 8.66
C GLU A 213 13.84 6.61 8.32
N GLU A 214 14.88 5.76 8.35
CA GLU A 214 14.79 4.35 7.98
C GLU A 214 13.81 3.54 8.86
N SER A 215 13.75 3.84 10.16
CA SER A 215 12.88 3.17 11.15
C SER A 215 11.39 3.37 10.89
N TYR A 216 11.02 4.41 10.13
CA TYR A 216 9.64 4.68 9.72
C TYR A 216 9.07 3.54 8.86
N PHE A 217 9.91 2.91 8.04
CA PHE A 217 9.45 1.94 7.05
C PHE A 217 9.31 0.54 7.64
N ASN A 218 8.09 0.22 8.05
CA ASN A 218 7.69 -1.11 8.50
C ASN A 218 6.22 -1.38 8.14
N SER A 219 5.78 -2.64 8.25
CA SER A 219 4.42 -3.04 7.84
C SER A 219 3.30 -2.32 8.62
N LYS A 220 3.46 -2.07 9.93
CA LYS A 220 2.47 -1.34 10.74
C LYS A 220 2.32 0.10 10.26
N GLN A 221 3.43 0.78 9.97
CA GLN A 221 3.40 2.14 9.44
C GLN A 221 2.76 2.18 8.05
N GLY A 222 3.12 1.25 7.16
CA GLY A 222 2.55 1.17 5.80
C GLY A 222 1.03 0.96 5.81
N PHE A 223 0.53 0.16 6.75
CA PHE A 223 -0.90 -0.02 6.98
C PHE A 223 -1.59 1.29 7.40
N ALA A 224 -1.01 2.00 8.38
CA ALA A 224 -1.56 3.24 8.89
C ALA A 224 -1.58 4.33 7.80
N ASP A 225 -0.49 4.47 7.06
CA ASP A 225 -0.34 5.44 5.99
C ASP A 225 -1.32 5.19 4.84
N ALA A 226 -1.44 3.94 4.40
CA ALA A 226 -2.40 3.57 3.37
C ALA A 226 -3.85 3.87 3.77
N SER A 227 -4.19 3.63 5.03
CA SER A 227 -5.51 3.93 5.59
C SER A 227 -5.84 5.43 5.52
N ILE A 228 -4.91 6.27 5.99
CA ILE A 228 -5.04 7.74 5.95
C ILE A 228 -5.14 8.22 4.50
N ALA A 229 -4.27 7.73 3.62
CA ALA A 229 -4.23 8.11 2.22
C ALA A 229 -5.54 7.78 1.48
N VAL A 230 -6.06 6.55 1.66
CA VAL A 230 -7.32 6.10 1.05
C VAL A 230 -8.50 6.96 1.50
N ASN A 231 -8.60 7.22 2.79
CA ASN A 231 -9.69 8.04 3.33
C ASN A 231 -9.62 9.48 2.82
N THR A 232 -8.43 10.06 2.80
CA THR A 232 -8.22 11.42 2.29
C THR A 232 -8.54 11.50 0.80
N ALA A 233 -8.11 10.52 0.01
CA ALA A 233 -8.44 10.42 -1.41
C ALA A 233 -9.96 10.35 -1.66
N ARG A 234 -10.70 9.57 -0.87
CA ARG A 234 -12.18 9.50 -0.93
C ARG A 234 -12.83 10.84 -0.59
N GLN A 235 -12.36 11.50 0.46
CA GLN A 235 -12.87 12.81 0.88
C GLN A 235 -12.63 13.89 -0.19
N LEU A 236 -11.54 13.79 -0.96
CA LEU A 236 -11.24 14.65 -2.10
C LEU A 236 -11.98 14.26 -3.39
N GLY A 237 -12.73 13.16 -3.37
CA GLY A 237 -13.47 12.65 -4.54
C GLY A 237 -12.57 12.10 -5.64
N LEU A 238 -11.36 11.62 -5.30
CA LEU A 238 -10.47 11.04 -6.31
C LEU A 238 -11.13 9.78 -6.91
N PRO A 239 -11.09 9.60 -8.24
CA PRO A 239 -11.81 8.51 -8.88
C PRO A 239 -11.17 7.14 -8.61
N SER A 240 -11.98 6.08 -8.68
CA SER A 240 -11.49 4.70 -8.70
C SER A 240 -10.41 4.52 -9.77
N GLY A 241 -9.37 3.74 -9.42
CA GLY A 241 -8.20 3.49 -10.25
C GLY A 241 -7.07 4.51 -10.06
N THR A 242 -7.27 5.58 -9.29
CA THR A 242 -6.21 6.55 -8.98
C THR A 242 -5.03 5.86 -8.27
N VAL A 243 -3.82 6.17 -8.72
CA VAL A 243 -2.57 5.71 -8.11
C VAL A 243 -2.13 6.73 -7.06
N ILE A 244 -1.89 6.28 -5.83
CA ILE A 244 -1.35 7.10 -4.73
C ILE A 244 0.12 6.75 -4.54
N TYR A 245 1.00 7.74 -4.62
CA TYR A 245 2.45 7.55 -4.52
C TYR A 245 2.91 7.73 -3.08
N PHE A 246 3.30 6.64 -2.41
CA PHE A 246 3.81 6.65 -1.04
C PHE A 246 5.31 6.93 -1.04
N ALA A 247 5.72 7.96 -0.29
CA ALA A 247 7.09 8.45 -0.31
C ALA A 247 8.05 7.63 0.56
N VAL A 248 9.19 7.28 -0.02
CA VAL A 248 10.41 6.81 0.64
C VAL A 248 11.49 7.86 0.39
N ASP A 249 11.44 8.95 1.17
CA ASP A 249 12.30 10.14 0.97
C ASP A 249 13.57 10.09 1.85
N VAL A 250 14.27 8.95 1.81
CA VAL A 250 15.54 8.76 2.50
C VAL A 250 16.42 7.76 1.76
N ASP A 251 17.74 7.93 1.84
CA ASP A 251 18.72 7.06 1.19
C ASP A 251 18.89 5.72 1.94
N ILE A 252 18.00 4.77 1.65
CA ILE A 252 18.07 3.41 2.19
C ILE A 252 19.06 2.57 1.38
N GLN A 253 19.98 1.91 2.08
CA GLN A 253 20.95 1.00 1.45
C GLN A 253 20.29 -0.30 1.02
N ASP A 254 20.81 -0.92 -0.06
CA ASP A 254 20.26 -2.15 -0.63
C ASP A 254 20.07 -3.28 0.39
N GLY A 255 21.04 -3.46 1.29
CA GLY A 255 21.01 -4.49 2.33
C GLY A 255 19.86 -4.35 3.35
N ASN A 256 19.26 -3.17 3.48
CA ASN A 256 18.19 -2.91 4.44
C ASN A 256 16.79 -2.92 3.80
N MET A 257 16.68 -2.99 2.47
CA MET A 257 15.41 -2.90 1.75
C MET A 257 14.40 -3.97 2.17
N SER A 258 14.86 -5.22 2.33
CA SER A 258 14.02 -6.37 2.69
C SER A 258 13.46 -6.31 4.11
N SER A 259 14.10 -5.57 5.01
CA SER A 259 13.65 -5.37 6.40
C SER A 259 12.90 -4.06 6.62
N THR A 260 12.82 -3.18 5.61
CA THR A 260 12.25 -1.83 5.75
C THR A 260 11.18 -1.54 4.69
N VAL A 261 11.58 -1.08 3.50
CA VAL A 261 10.71 -0.64 2.40
C VAL A 261 9.80 -1.77 1.92
N VAL A 262 10.31 -2.99 1.80
CA VAL A 262 9.49 -4.13 1.33
C VAL A 262 8.33 -4.40 2.32
N PRO A 263 8.56 -4.63 3.63
CA PRO A 263 7.48 -4.75 4.62
C PRO A 263 6.53 -3.56 4.67
N TYR A 264 7.03 -2.33 4.51
CA TYR A 264 6.19 -1.13 4.44
C TYR A 264 5.20 -1.20 3.27
N PHE A 265 5.65 -1.55 2.07
CA PHE A 265 4.78 -1.70 0.90
C PHE A 265 3.88 -2.95 0.97
N GLU A 266 4.29 -4.01 1.65
CA GLU A 266 3.38 -5.13 1.99
C GLU A 266 2.23 -4.65 2.89
N GLY A 267 2.52 -3.82 3.90
CA GLY A 267 1.50 -3.16 4.73
C GLY A 267 0.55 -2.27 3.92
N ILE A 268 1.10 -1.45 3.01
CA ILE A 268 0.31 -0.59 2.11
C ILE A 268 -0.62 -1.41 1.23
N THR A 269 -0.07 -2.45 0.58
CA THR A 269 -0.85 -3.29 -0.36
C THR A 269 -1.90 -4.13 0.35
N GLY A 270 -1.69 -4.50 1.61
CA GLY A 270 -2.69 -5.15 2.45
C GLY A 270 -3.97 -4.30 2.63
N ILE A 271 -3.85 -2.97 2.68
CA ILE A 271 -5.00 -2.05 2.69
C ILE A 271 -5.46 -1.77 1.27
N ILE A 272 -4.60 -1.16 0.45
CA ILE A 272 -4.97 -0.63 -0.87
C ILE A 272 -5.54 -1.71 -1.78
N GLY A 273 -5.07 -2.96 -1.67
CA GLY A 273 -5.57 -4.09 -2.47
C GLY A 273 -7.07 -4.35 -2.30
N SER A 274 -7.67 -3.95 -1.18
CA SER A 274 -9.09 -4.05 -0.89
C SER A 274 -9.92 -2.82 -1.29
N THR A 275 -9.27 -1.81 -1.89
CA THR A 275 -9.88 -0.50 -2.20
C THR A 275 -9.98 -0.26 -3.70
N GLU A 276 -10.65 0.82 -4.06
CA GLU A 276 -10.77 1.31 -5.43
C GLU A 276 -9.46 1.91 -5.98
N TYR A 277 -8.45 2.18 -5.14
CA TYR A 277 -7.19 2.82 -5.53
C TYR A 277 -6.09 1.81 -5.88
N LYS A 278 -4.92 2.33 -6.25
CA LYS A 278 -3.70 1.56 -6.52
C LYS A 278 -2.51 2.19 -5.82
N ALA A 279 -1.57 1.36 -5.39
CA ALA A 279 -0.34 1.83 -4.76
C ALA A 279 0.69 2.20 -5.83
N GLY A 280 1.36 3.34 -5.64
CA GLY A 280 2.59 3.74 -6.30
C GLY A 280 3.66 4.02 -5.25
N ILE A 281 4.92 4.02 -5.66
CA ILE A 281 6.06 4.42 -4.81
C ILE A 281 6.64 5.73 -5.31
N TYR A 282 6.95 6.66 -4.40
CA TYR A 282 7.98 7.66 -4.61
C TYR A 282 9.27 7.23 -3.91
N GLY A 283 10.42 7.28 -4.60
CA GLY A 283 11.70 6.95 -3.99
C GLY A 283 12.81 6.70 -5.00
N THR A 284 13.98 6.30 -4.51
CA THR A 284 15.15 5.99 -5.36
C THR A 284 14.87 4.88 -6.37
N ARG A 285 15.68 4.81 -7.44
CA ARG A 285 15.61 3.70 -8.41
C ARG A 285 15.69 2.35 -7.72
N ASN A 286 16.59 2.19 -6.75
CA ASN A 286 16.73 0.94 -6.01
C ASN A 286 15.45 0.57 -5.24
N ALA A 287 14.92 1.50 -4.42
CA ALA A 287 13.69 1.27 -3.68
C ALA A 287 12.52 0.89 -4.61
N CYS A 288 12.38 1.61 -5.73
CA CYS A 288 11.37 1.32 -6.75
C CYS A 288 11.52 -0.08 -7.36
N LEU A 289 12.74 -0.54 -7.64
CA LEU A 289 13.01 -1.87 -8.19
C LEU A 289 12.67 -2.99 -7.20
N HIS A 290 12.90 -2.79 -5.90
CA HIS A 290 12.59 -3.79 -4.86
C HIS A 290 11.09 -4.02 -4.68
N VAL A 291 10.26 -2.98 -4.82
CA VAL A 291 8.81 -3.09 -4.62
C VAL A 291 7.99 -3.08 -5.91
N ASN A 292 8.63 -3.17 -7.09
CA ASN A 292 7.96 -3.09 -8.39
C ASN A 292 6.82 -4.11 -8.59
N HIS A 293 6.85 -5.23 -7.86
CA HIS A 293 5.87 -6.30 -7.88
C HIS A 293 4.68 -6.04 -6.93
N LEU A 294 4.82 -5.08 -6.01
CA LEU A 294 3.79 -4.67 -5.06
C LEU A 294 3.03 -3.43 -5.56
N VAL A 295 3.67 -2.59 -6.37
CA VAL A 295 3.13 -1.28 -6.80
C VAL A 295 2.79 -1.25 -8.29
N LYS A 296 1.80 -0.42 -8.63
CA LYS A 296 1.37 -0.22 -10.02
C LYS A 296 2.41 0.56 -10.82
N TYR A 297 2.89 1.67 -10.27
CA TYR A 297 3.85 2.57 -10.92
C TYR A 297 4.87 3.15 -9.93
N SER A 298 5.96 3.68 -10.48
CA SER A 298 6.99 4.40 -9.73
C SER A 298 7.02 5.88 -10.10
N PHE A 299 7.16 6.73 -9.10
CA PHE A 299 7.57 8.12 -9.17
C PHE A 299 9.02 8.20 -8.67
N VAL A 300 9.98 8.37 -9.57
CA VAL A 300 11.39 8.12 -9.24
C VAL A 300 12.06 9.40 -8.76
N ALA A 301 12.75 9.34 -7.61
CA ALA A 301 13.48 10.44 -6.99
C ALA A 301 14.89 10.62 -7.60
N ASP A 302 14.99 10.75 -8.93
CA ASP A 302 16.27 10.82 -9.64
C ASP A 302 17.07 12.10 -9.36
N MET A 303 16.40 13.17 -8.89
CA MET A 303 16.99 14.44 -8.48
C MET A 303 18.03 14.26 -7.37
N SER A 304 17.78 13.33 -6.43
CA SER A 304 18.68 12.92 -5.35
C SER A 304 19.84 12.06 -5.88
N SER A 305 20.60 12.61 -6.83
CA SER A 305 21.66 11.91 -7.57
C SER A 305 22.87 11.52 -6.74
N GLY A 306 22.99 12.04 -5.51
CA GLY A 306 24.01 11.62 -4.54
C GLY A 306 23.62 10.39 -3.71
N TRP A 307 22.34 10.04 -3.66
CA TRP A 307 21.85 8.92 -2.85
C TRP A 307 22.30 7.58 -3.43
N SER A 308 22.71 6.67 -2.55
CA SER A 308 23.19 5.33 -2.91
C SER A 308 22.18 4.56 -3.76
N GLY A 309 20.89 4.68 -3.47
CA GLY A 309 19.81 4.04 -4.23
C GLY A 309 19.64 4.53 -5.67
N ASN A 310 20.30 5.62 -6.07
CA ASN A 310 20.31 6.14 -7.44
C ASN A 310 21.63 5.89 -8.18
N LEU A 311 22.61 5.27 -7.52
CA LEU A 311 23.97 5.08 -8.05
C LEU A 311 24.21 3.61 -8.39
N GLY A 312 24.10 3.28 -9.68
CA GLY A 312 24.29 1.91 -10.15
C GLY A 312 23.00 1.15 -10.44
N PHE A 313 21.85 1.80 -10.34
CA PHE A 313 20.54 1.19 -10.57
C PHE A 313 19.89 1.73 -11.85
N LYS A 314 19.34 0.83 -12.66
CA LYS A 314 18.57 1.19 -13.85
C LYS A 314 17.22 1.79 -13.47
N MET A 315 16.66 2.61 -14.36
CA MET A 315 15.30 3.10 -14.19
C MET A 315 14.29 1.94 -14.17
N PRO A 316 13.30 1.93 -13.25
CA PRO A 316 12.29 0.87 -13.20
C PRO A 316 11.35 0.94 -14.42
N GLU A 317 10.98 -0.20 -14.98
CA GLU A 317 10.15 -0.24 -16.21
C GLU A 317 8.74 0.31 -16.00
N ASN A 318 8.22 0.28 -14.77
CA ASN A 318 6.91 0.82 -14.39
C ASN A 318 6.95 2.31 -14.00
N TRP A 319 8.05 3.04 -14.29
CA TRP A 319 8.10 4.47 -14.02
C TRP A 319 7.00 5.24 -14.76
N SER A 320 6.34 6.12 -14.03
CA SER A 320 5.26 6.99 -14.48
C SER A 320 5.67 8.47 -14.42
N PHE A 321 6.41 8.79 -13.36
CA PHE A 321 6.92 10.12 -13.04
C PHE A 321 8.40 9.99 -12.66
N ASP A 322 9.18 11.02 -12.96
CA ASP A 322 10.63 11.08 -12.75
C ASP A 322 10.99 12.50 -12.29
N GLN A 323 11.28 12.67 -11.01
CA GLN A 323 11.70 13.95 -10.42
C GLN A 323 13.19 14.13 -10.66
N PHE A 324 13.61 15.22 -11.31
CA PHE A 324 15.01 15.35 -11.72
C PHE A 324 15.68 16.70 -11.44
N ASN A 325 14.93 17.75 -11.10
CA ASN A 325 15.51 19.08 -10.84
C ASN A 325 14.57 19.97 -10.00
N GLU A 326 15.12 20.69 -9.02
CA GLU A 326 14.41 21.70 -8.22
C GLU A 326 14.63 23.09 -8.83
N PHE A 327 13.60 23.94 -8.77
CA PHE A 327 13.67 25.35 -9.19
C PHE A 327 12.54 26.20 -8.61
N THR A 328 12.75 27.51 -8.54
CA THR A 328 11.67 28.48 -8.24
C THR A 328 11.02 28.97 -9.53
N GLY A 329 9.70 28.81 -9.65
CA GLY A 329 8.95 29.24 -10.82
C GLY A 329 8.97 30.75 -11.02
N ALA A 330 9.59 31.24 -12.09
CA ALA A 330 9.77 32.67 -12.33
C ALA A 330 8.45 33.49 -12.32
N SER A 331 7.35 32.91 -12.80
CA SER A 331 6.04 33.58 -12.85
C SER A 331 5.19 33.41 -11.59
N THR A 332 5.50 32.43 -10.74
CA THR A 332 4.69 32.08 -9.57
C THR A 332 5.40 32.39 -8.25
N GLY A 333 6.72 32.44 -8.23
CA GLY A 333 7.54 32.53 -7.02
C GLY A 333 7.49 31.26 -6.16
N ILE A 334 6.99 30.15 -6.71
CA ILE A 334 6.80 28.89 -5.98
C ILE A 334 7.98 27.96 -6.26
N ASP A 335 8.58 27.40 -5.21
CA ASP A 335 9.55 26.31 -5.31
C ASP A 335 8.85 25.03 -5.76
N MET A 336 9.39 24.41 -6.80
CA MET A 336 8.81 23.26 -7.50
C MET A 336 9.92 22.30 -7.93
N ASP A 337 9.55 21.04 -8.03
CA ASP A 337 10.40 20.01 -8.62
C ASP A 337 9.89 19.64 -10.00
N GLN A 338 10.79 19.58 -10.98
CA GLN A 338 10.49 19.17 -12.34
C GLN A 338 10.29 17.65 -12.42
N VAL A 339 9.16 17.27 -13.00
CA VAL A 339 8.73 15.87 -13.13
C VAL A 339 8.53 15.50 -14.59
N ALA A 340 9.38 14.63 -15.12
CA ALA A 340 9.15 14.02 -16.43
C ALA A 340 8.00 13.00 -16.35
N VAL A 341 7.17 12.93 -17.40
CA VAL A 341 5.96 12.10 -17.43
C VAL A 341 6.11 11.03 -18.51
N SER A 342 6.02 9.75 -18.13
CA SER A 342 6.16 8.63 -19.08
C SER A 342 4.90 8.36 -19.90
N GLY A 343 3.75 8.87 -19.45
CA GLY A 343 2.43 8.63 -20.02
C GLY A 343 1.79 7.31 -19.58
N LYS A 344 2.40 6.58 -18.63
CA LYS A 344 1.78 5.40 -18.01
C LYS A 344 0.65 5.77 -17.06
N ASP A 345 0.91 6.74 -16.19
CA ASP A 345 -0.11 7.40 -15.39
C ASP A 345 -0.50 8.70 -16.09
N ASN A 346 -1.80 8.89 -16.28
CA ASN A 346 -2.34 10.07 -16.95
C ASN A 346 -2.76 11.17 -15.98
N GLY A 347 -2.68 10.92 -14.67
CA GLY A 347 -3.19 11.81 -13.62
C GLY A 347 -4.72 11.88 -13.58
N VAL A 348 -5.23 12.42 -12.49
CA VAL A 348 -6.63 12.72 -12.25
C VAL A 348 -7.01 13.99 -13.00
N SER A 349 -7.95 13.88 -13.93
CA SER A 349 -8.49 14.99 -14.72
C SER A 349 -9.94 15.37 -14.35
N LYS A 350 -10.54 14.63 -13.41
CA LYS A 350 -11.86 14.89 -12.86
C LYS A 350 -11.99 14.21 -11.51
N VAL A 351 -12.76 14.81 -10.61
CA VAL A 351 -13.18 14.19 -9.34
C VAL A 351 -14.66 13.84 -9.39
N THR A 352 -15.06 12.79 -8.66
CA THR A 352 -16.46 12.54 -8.37
C THR A 352 -16.96 13.58 -7.37
N LYS A 353 -18.27 13.81 -7.32
CA LYS A 353 -18.85 14.84 -6.46
C LYS A 353 -18.46 14.57 -5.01
N VAL A 354 -17.78 15.54 -4.40
CA VAL A 354 -17.19 15.47 -3.07
C VAL A 354 -18.26 15.35 -1.97
N ASN A 355 -18.01 14.44 -1.03
CA ASN A 355 -18.65 14.25 0.28
C ASN A 355 -20.09 13.72 0.30
N ILE A 356 -20.23 12.41 0.07
CA ILE A 356 -21.21 11.60 0.78
C ILE A 356 -20.34 10.77 1.73
N ASN A 357 -20.59 10.83 3.04
CA ASN A 357 -20.07 9.80 3.96
C ASN A 357 -20.32 8.44 3.26
N PRO A 358 -19.29 7.65 2.94
CA PRO A 358 -19.47 6.45 2.12
C PRO A 358 -20.48 5.47 2.74
N ASN A 359 -20.72 5.60 4.05
CA ASN A 359 -21.65 4.79 4.83
C ASN A 359 -23.04 5.42 4.96
N ALA A 360 -23.33 6.59 4.37
CA ALA A 360 -24.60 7.29 4.56
C ALA A 360 -25.81 6.47 4.09
N ALA A 361 -25.69 5.80 2.94
CA ALA A 361 -26.73 4.91 2.42
C ALA A 361 -26.93 3.72 3.36
N PHE A 362 -25.83 3.11 3.83
CA PHE A 362 -25.88 2.05 4.83
C PHE A 362 -26.55 2.46 6.13
N PHE A 363 -26.19 3.60 6.71
CA PHE A 363 -26.84 4.07 7.95
C PHE A 363 -28.32 4.38 7.76
N THR A 364 -28.74 4.77 6.55
CA THR A 364 -30.15 4.94 6.22
C THR A 364 -30.86 3.59 6.17
N GLN A 365 -30.30 2.60 5.48
CA GLN A 365 -30.85 1.25 5.42
C GLN A 365 -30.90 0.60 6.81
N LEU A 366 -29.84 0.72 7.60
CA LEU A 366 -29.75 0.17 8.95
C LEU A 366 -30.85 0.73 9.87
N GLN A 367 -31.11 2.04 9.81
CA GLN A 367 -32.21 2.65 10.55
C GLN A 367 -33.57 2.09 10.08
N GLN A 368 -33.78 1.96 8.76
CA GLN A 368 -35.02 1.39 8.22
C GLN A 368 -35.24 -0.06 8.66
N VAL A 369 -34.19 -0.89 8.69
CA VAL A 369 -34.26 -2.27 9.19
C VAL A 369 -34.65 -2.30 10.67
N GLU A 370 -34.04 -1.45 11.49
CA GLU A 370 -34.38 -1.31 12.91
C GLU A 370 -35.83 -0.85 13.13
N ASP A 371 -36.29 0.14 12.35
CA ASP A 371 -37.67 0.63 12.41
C ASP A 371 -38.68 -0.47 12.05
N GLN A 372 -38.36 -1.30 11.05
CA GLN A 372 -39.16 -2.48 10.72
C GLN A 372 -39.15 -3.51 11.84
N ALA A 373 -38.01 -3.70 12.53
CA ALA A 373 -37.91 -4.68 13.63
C ALA A 373 -38.83 -4.30 14.79
N TYR A 374 -38.84 -3.02 15.19
CA TYR A 374 -39.77 -2.53 16.20
C TYR A 374 -41.23 -2.60 15.74
N SER A 375 -41.50 -2.29 14.47
CA SER A 375 -42.85 -2.42 13.90
C SER A 375 -43.35 -3.86 13.97
N TYR A 376 -42.51 -4.83 13.60
CA TYR A 376 -42.80 -6.26 13.67
C TYR A 376 -43.07 -6.73 15.10
N ILE A 377 -42.22 -6.36 16.07
CA ILE A 377 -42.40 -6.70 17.49
C ILE A 377 -43.70 -6.11 18.06
N SER A 378 -44.11 -4.93 17.60
CA SER A 378 -45.35 -4.30 18.07
C SER A 378 -46.62 -4.95 17.49
N GLY A 379 -46.54 -5.49 16.27
CA GLY A 379 -47.67 -6.08 15.55
C GLY A 379 -47.84 -7.58 15.75
N GLU A 380 -46.72 -8.29 15.97
CA GLU A 380 -46.66 -9.73 16.21
C GLU A 380 -46.06 -9.91 17.60
N SER A 381 -46.66 -10.72 18.49
CA SER A 381 -46.13 -10.98 19.84
C SER A 381 -44.82 -11.80 19.81
N SER A 382 -43.79 -11.29 19.15
CA SER A 382 -42.47 -11.89 19.02
C SER A 382 -41.66 -11.63 20.29
N SER A 383 -41.03 -12.68 20.80
CA SER A 383 -40.10 -12.60 21.94
C SER A 383 -38.65 -12.31 21.52
N THR A 384 -38.37 -12.18 20.22
CA THR A 384 -37.01 -11.92 19.72
C THR A 384 -36.70 -10.41 19.82
N PRO A 385 -35.61 -10.00 20.51
CA PRO A 385 -35.22 -8.60 20.61
C PRO A 385 -34.91 -7.97 19.25
N ALA A 386 -35.11 -6.65 19.12
CA ALA A 386 -34.92 -5.92 17.87
C ALA A 386 -33.49 -6.06 17.33
N GLU A 387 -32.49 -6.08 18.21
CA GLU A 387 -31.07 -6.23 17.87
C GLU A 387 -30.79 -7.58 17.20
N GLN A 388 -31.43 -8.65 17.69
CA GLN A 388 -31.35 -9.96 17.05
C GLN A 388 -32.07 -9.97 15.70
N LEU A 389 -33.23 -9.31 15.57
CA LEU A 389 -33.95 -9.21 14.30
C LEU A 389 -33.13 -8.46 13.23
N VAL A 390 -32.49 -7.35 13.61
CA VAL A 390 -31.61 -6.55 12.72
C VAL A 390 -30.42 -7.39 12.24
N THR A 391 -29.74 -8.09 13.15
CA THR A 391 -28.59 -8.93 12.77
C THR A 391 -29.01 -10.16 11.94
N GLN A 392 -30.17 -10.75 12.23
CA GLN A 392 -30.75 -11.81 11.40
C GLN A 392 -31.03 -11.33 9.96
N PHE A 393 -31.48 -10.08 9.78
CA PHE A 393 -31.74 -9.50 8.46
C PHE A 393 -30.49 -9.46 7.59
N TYR A 394 -29.36 -8.97 8.12
CA TYR A 394 -28.13 -8.84 7.33
C TYR A 394 -27.40 -10.16 7.11
N ARG A 395 -27.55 -11.14 8.01
CA ARG A 395 -26.86 -12.44 7.89
C ARG A 395 -27.61 -13.46 7.01
N GLN A 396 -28.86 -13.17 6.62
CA GLN A 396 -29.81 -14.17 6.09
C GLN A 396 -29.40 -14.89 4.80
N PHE A 397 -28.50 -14.33 3.99
CA PHE A 397 -28.12 -14.94 2.71
C PHE A 397 -26.90 -15.84 2.85
N SER A 398 -25.85 -15.37 3.53
CA SER A 398 -24.59 -16.10 3.69
C SER A 398 -24.49 -16.94 4.97
N TYR A 399 -25.26 -16.62 6.01
CA TYR A 399 -25.15 -17.19 7.36
C TYR A 399 -26.50 -17.74 7.87
N SER A 400 -27.24 -18.41 6.98
CA SER A 400 -28.58 -18.96 7.23
C SER A 400 -28.69 -20.48 7.24
N SER A 401 -27.62 -21.19 6.93
CA SER A 401 -27.66 -22.66 6.90
C SER A 401 -28.01 -23.22 8.29
N PRO A 402 -28.64 -24.42 8.37
CA PRO A 402 -28.97 -25.04 9.67
C PRO A 402 -27.76 -25.23 10.59
N SER A 403 -26.55 -25.27 10.03
CA SER A 403 -25.29 -25.35 10.77
C SER A 403 -24.97 -24.10 11.59
N TRP A 404 -25.57 -22.95 11.28
CA TRP A 404 -25.42 -21.70 12.04
C TRP A 404 -26.37 -21.59 13.23
N ALA A 405 -27.45 -22.39 13.30
CA ALA A 405 -28.41 -22.31 14.39
C ALA A 405 -27.78 -22.58 15.78
N PRO A 406 -26.84 -23.53 15.95
CA PRO A 406 -26.12 -23.70 17.22
C PRO A 406 -25.15 -22.56 17.56
N LEU A 407 -24.73 -21.75 16.58
CA LEU A 407 -23.73 -20.70 16.77
C LEU A 407 -24.39 -19.35 17.06
N ALA A 408 -25.44 -19.02 16.32
CA ALA A 408 -26.06 -17.69 16.36
C ALA A 408 -27.59 -17.71 16.46
N GLY A 409 -28.19 -18.85 16.80
CA GLY A 409 -29.65 -19.02 16.84
C GLY A 409 -30.27 -19.19 15.45
N GLY A 410 -31.52 -19.67 15.43
CA GLY A 410 -32.29 -19.83 14.19
C GLY A 410 -32.80 -18.48 13.66
N LEU A 411 -33.06 -18.42 12.36
CA LEU A 411 -33.66 -17.23 11.72
C LEU A 411 -35.17 -17.19 11.94
N ASN A 412 -35.70 -16.01 12.27
CA ASN A 412 -37.12 -15.74 12.29
C ASN A 412 -37.63 -15.50 10.86
N THR A 413 -38.13 -16.56 10.22
CA THR A 413 -38.53 -16.52 8.80
C THR A 413 -39.71 -15.59 8.52
N SER A 414 -40.65 -15.44 9.45
CA SER A 414 -41.77 -14.51 9.33
C SER A 414 -41.31 -13.05 9.38
N TRP A 415 -40.38 -12.73 10.29
CA TRP A 415 -39.72 -11.43 10.33
C TRP A 415 -38.99 -11.13 9.02
N LEU A 416 -38.16 -12.06 8.54
CA LEU A 416 -37.40 -11.86 7.30
C LEU A 416 -38.32 -11.64 6.10
N ALA A 417 -39.42 -12.39 5.98
CA ALA A 417 -40.41 -12.18 4.93
C ALA A 417 -41.07 -10.79 5.02
N PHE A 418 -41.40 -10.33 6.23
CA PHE A 418 -41.95 -9.01 6.47
C PHE A 418 -40.97 -7.89 6.08
N ALA A 419 -39.74 -7.93 6.61
CA ALA A 419 -38.72 -6.92 6.38
C ALA A 419 -38.25 -6.86 4.92
N ASN A 420 -38.00 -8.02 4.30
CA ASN A 420 -37.56 -8.10 2.90
C ASN A 420 -38.61 -7.52 1.94
N SER A 421 -39.89 -7.77 2.21
CA SER A 421 -40.98 -7.18 1.42
C SER A 421 -41.02 -5.65 1.56
N ALA A 422 -40.94 -5.15 2.80
CA ALA A 422 -40.99 -3.72 3.10
C ALA A 422 -39.79 -2.93 2.54
N LEU A 423 -38.60 -3.54 2.53
CA LEU A 423 -37.35 -2.91 2.14
C LEU A 423 -36.86 -3.29 0.73
N HIS A 424 -37.67 -4.08 0.00
CA HIS A 424 -37.34 -4.57 -1.34
C HIS A 424 -36.01 -5.34 -1.43
N VAL A 425 -35.71 -6.15 -0.41
CA VAL A 425 -34.50 -6.99 -0.36
C VAL A 425 -34.82 -8.40 -0.81
N SER A 426 -34.04 -8.91 -1.76
CA SER A 426 -34.20 -10.25 -2.33
C SER A 426 -32.89 -11.06 -2.38
N LYS A 427 -31.75 -10.38 -2.28
CA LYS A 427 -30.40 -10.94 -2.36
C LYS A 427 -29.42 -10.04 -1.62
N GLU A 428 -28.24 -10.58 -1.29
CA GLU A 428 -27.23 -9.88 -0.48
C GLU A 428 -26.72 -8.58 -1.12
N SER A 429 -26.63 -8.51 -2.45
CA SER A 429 -26.22 -7.29 -3.18
C SER A 429 -27.21 -6.12 -3.05
N ASP A 430 -28.39 -6.34 -2.45
CA ASP A 430 -29.34 -5.28 -2.14
C ASP A 430 -28.98 -4.58 -0.81
N PHE A 431 -28.00 -5.10 -0.05
CA PHE A 431 -27.47 -4.43 1.12
C PHE A 431 -26.53 -3.29 0.75
N GLU A 432 -26.69 -2.17 1.44
CA GLU A 432 -25.81 -1.02 1.29
C GLU A 432 -24.43 -1.32 1.89
N THR A 433 -23.38 -0.79 1.26
CA THR A 433 -22.01 -1.08 1.68
C THR A 433 -21.61 -0.26 2.90
N LEU A 434 -20.97 -0.93 3.86
CA LEU A 434 -20.32 -0.32 5.00
C LEU A 434 -18.80 -0.38 4.82
N TYR A 435 -18.14 0.75 5.06
CA TYR A 435 -16.69 0.88 5.11
C TYR A 435 -16.26 1.28 6.50
N ASP A 436 -15.15 0.73 6.96
CA ASP A 436 -14.47 1.24 8.13
C ASP A 436 -13.96 2.66 7.84
N SER A 437 -14.38 3.64 8.63
CA SER A 437 -13.94 5.03 8.48
C SER A 437 -12.48 5.23 8.86
N THR A 438 -11.87 4.31 9.61
CA THR A 438 -10.45 4.38 9.98
C THR A 438 -9.55 3.81 8.90
N THR A 439 -9.77 2.56 8.47
CA THR A 439 -8.88 1.87 7.53
C THR A 439 -9.33 1.99 6.07
N GLY A 440 -10.58 2.36 5.83
CA GLY A 440 -11.18 2.35 4.51
C GLY A 440 -11.51 0.94 3.97
N ILE A 441 -11.26 -0.12 4.75
CA ILE A 441 -11.62 -1.50 4.43
C ILE A 441 -13.15 -1.60 4.33
N LYS A 442 -13.64 -2.34 3.33
CA LYS A 442 -15.05 -2.70 3.23
C LYS A 442 -15.36 -3.73 4.33
N ILE A 443 -16.34 -3.45 5.17
CA ILE A 443 -16.81 -4.39 6.20
C ILE A 443 -17.56 -5.53 5.50
N GLY A 444 -17.23 -6.77 5.87
CA GLY A 444 -17.97 -7.96 5.45
C GLY A 444 -19.30 -8.03 6.19
N LEU A 445 -20.21 -7.11 5.87
CA LEU A 445 -21.43 -6.84 6.64
C LEU A 445 -22.22 -8.10 7.06
N PRO A 446 -22.45 -9.12 6.19
CA PRO A 446 -23.10 -10.36 6.61
C PRO A 446 -22.34 -11.14 7.68
N HIS A 447 -21.00 -11.15 7.61
CA HIS A 447 -20.12 -11.80 8.57
C HIS A 447 -20.10 -11.06 9.91
N MET A 448 -19.81 -9.76 9.90
CA MET A 448 -19.87 -8.91 11.10
C MET A 448 -21.21 -9.05 11.84
N MET A 449 -22.33 -9.06 11.10
CA MET A 449 -23.67 -9.22 11.66
C MET A 449 -23.95 -10.64 12.15
N ALA A 450 -23.34 -11.67 11.55
CA ALA A 450 -23.42 -13.05 12.06
C ALA A 450 -22.66 -13.23 13.37
N SER A 451 -21.44 -12.69 13.46
CA SER A 451 -20.62 -12.67 14.68
C SER A 451 -21.34 -11.90 15.80
N LEU A 452 -21.92 -10.73 15.48
CA LEU A 452 -22.73 -9.95 16.44
C LEU A 452 -24.00 -10.70 16.86
N ASN A 453 -24.69 -11.38 15.95
CA ASN A 453 -25.86 -12.17 16.32
C ASN A 453 -25.50 -13.33 17.26
N ALA A 454 -24.33 -13.96 17.08
CA ALA A 454 -23.85 -15.03 17.97
C ALA A 454 -23.72 -14.53 19.42
N LEU A 455 -23.13 -13.34 19.58
CA LEU A 455 -23.01 -12.65 20.86
C LEU A 455 -24.40 -12.30 21.45
N LEU A 456 -25.30 -11.72 20.64
CA LEU A 456 -26.65 -11.37 21.09
C LEU A 456 -27.52 -12.58 21.46
N PHE A 457 -27.26 -13.75 20.88
CA PHE A 457 -28.02 -14.98 21.14
C PHE A 457 -27.55 -15.71 22.41
N TRP A 458 -26.23 -15.86 22.59
CA TRP A 458 -25.66 -16.59 23.73
C TRP A 458 -25.37 -15.70 24.94
N GLY A 459 -25.23 -14.38 24.76
CA GLY A 459 -24.89 -13.43 25.81
C GLY A 459 -23.39 -13.19 25.98
N GLU A 460 -23.00 -12.65 27.14
CA GLU A 460 -21.63 -12.18 27.40
C GLU A 460 -20.59 -13.30 27.26
N PRO A 461 -19.45 -13.04 26.58
CA PRO A 461 -18.37 -14.01 26.42
C PRO A 461 -17.97 -14.66 27.74
N GLN A 462 -18.19 -15.97 27.84
CA GLN A 462 -17.70 -16.74 28.98
C GLN A 462 -16.22 -17.03 28.77
N SER A 463 -15.37 -16.64 29.73
CA SER A 463 -13.94 -16.98 29.70
C SER A 463 -13.77 -18.48 29.46
N ALA A 464 -12.90 -18.79 28.48
CA ALA A 464 -12.56 -20.14 28.06
C ALA A 464 -13.71 -21.08 27.62
N SER A 465 -14.95 -20.61 27.39
CA SER A 465 -16.07 -21.50 26.99
C SER A 465 -17.24 -20.86 26.23
N GLY A 466 -17.08 -19.65 25.70
CA GLY A 466 -18.12 -18.95 24.94
C GLY A 466 -18.43 -19.60 23.58
N ILE A 467 -19.65 -20.10 23.39
CA ILE A 467 -20.13 -20.62 22.08
C ILE A 467 -20.19 -19.50 21.03
N GLN A 468 -20.50 -18.29 21.46
CA GLN A 468 -20.49 -17.08 20.64
C GLN A 468 -19.15 -16.85 19.92
N ASP A 469 -18.01 -17.22 20.54
CA ASP A 469 -16.68 -17.03 19.94
C ASP A 469 -16.52 -17.91 18.68
N LEU A 470 -17.20 -19.06 18.59
CA LEU A 470 -17.21 -19.92 17.39
C LEU A 470 -18.02 -19.31 16.24
N GLY A 471 -18.91 -18.35 16.54
CA GLY A 471 -19.67 -17.60 15.54
C GLY A 471 -18.89 -16.46 14.90
N GLY A 472 -17.68 -16.16 15.40
CA GLY A 472 -16.75 -15.16 14.87
C GLY A 472 -15.30 -15.60 15.01
N TRP A 473 -14.46 -14.81 15.70
CA TRP A 473 -12.98 -14.93 15.69
C TRP A 473 -12.43 -16.33 15.96
N CYS A 474 -13.02 -17.12 16.87
CA CYS A 474 -12.52 -18.46 17.16
C CYS A 474 -12.89 -19.44 16.06
N GLY A 475 -14.03 -19.23 15.38
CA GLY A 475 -14.41 -19.95 14.18
C GLY A 475 -13.43 -19.72 13.04
N ASP A 476 -13.02 -18.47 12.81
CA ASP A 476 -12.09 -18.14 11.72
C ASP A 476 -10.63 -18.45 12.07
N LEU A 477 -10.27 -18.46 13.36
CA LEU A 477 -9.02 -19.07 13.79
C LEU A 477 -8.97 -20.57 13.48
N LEU A 478 -10.09 -21.30 13.60
CA LEU A 478 -10.16 -22.73 13.25
C LEU A 478 -9.99 -22.96 11.74
N THR A 479 -10.58 -22.10 10.89
CA THR A 479 -10.39 -22.18 9.43
C THR A 479 -8.96 -21.79 9.03
N SER A 480 -8.34 -20.84 9.74
CA SER A 480 -6.92 -20.51 9.59
C SER A 480 -5.98 -21.67 9.90
N ILE A 481 -6.32 -22.48 10.91
CA ILE A 481 -5.57 -23.71 11.22
C ILE A 481 -5.60 -24.68 10.02
N GLU A 482 -6.76 -24.85 9.38
CA GLU A 482 -6.88 -25.65 8.16
C GLU A 482 -6.06 -25.05 7.00
N ASP A 483 -6.10 -23.74 6.79
CA ASP A 483 -5.30 -23.07 5.77
C ASP A 483 -3.80 -23.22 6.02
N ALA A 484 -3.38 -23.12 7.28
CA ALA A 484 -2.00 -23.30 7.71
C ALA A 484 -1.51 -24.73 7.44
N HIS A 485 -2.35 -25.75 7.67
CA HIS A 485 -2.04 -27.14 7.30
C HIS A 485 -1.91 -27.32 5.79
N LEU A 486 -2.87 -26.80 5.02
CA LEU A 486 -2.87 -26.90 3.57
C LEU A 486 -1.62 -26.27 2.94
N ASN A 487 -1.04 -25.26 3.60
CA ASN A 487 0.06 -24.48 3.08
C ASN A 487 1.39 -24.66 3.82
N GLN A 488 1.46 -25.54 4.82
CA GLN A 488 2.64 -25.69 5.68
C GLN A 488 3.93 -25.98 4.89
N LYS A 489 3.84 -26.67 3.74
CA LYS A 489 4.98 -26.96 2.86
C LYS A 489 5.73 -25.72 2.35
N LYS A 490 5.11 -24.53 2.41
CA LYS A 490 5.71 -23.24 2.03
C LYS A 490 6.51 -22.59 3.16
N TYR A 491 6.46 -23.14 4.37
CA TYR A 491 7.02 -22.54 5.58
C TYR A 491 7.90 -23.55 6.33
N GLY A 492 8.79 -23.07 7.19
CA GLY A 492 9.67 -23.92 7.99
C GLY A 492 8.97 -24.63 9.14
N SER A 493 7.83 -24.11 9.60
CA SER A 493 7.04 -24.67 10.70
C SER A 493 5.54 -24.40 10.56
N PHE A 494 4.72 -25.10 11.37
CA PHE A 494 3.30 -24.78 11.48
C PHE A 494 3.09 -23.37 12.05
N TYR A 495 3.87 -22.98 13.07
CA TYR A 495 3.80 -21.64 13.68
C TYR A 495 4.02 -20.52 12.64
N GLU A 496 5.03 -20.66 11.77
CA GLU A 496 5.25 -19.73 10.67
C GLU A 496 4.08 -19.71 9.68
N SER A 497 3.55 -20.88 9.33
CA SER A 497 2.38 -21.00 8.45
C SER A 497 1.15 -20.31 9.04
N ILE A 498 0.76 -20.61 10.28
CA ILE A 498 -0.42 -20.00 10.91
C ILE A 498 -0.24 -18.50 11.12
N THR A 499 0.94 -18.03 11.50
CA THR A 499 1.25 -16.59 11.62
C THR A 499 1.06 -15.87 10.28
N ALA A 500 1.40 -16.52 9.17
CA ALA A 500 1.23 -15.95 7.83
C ALA A 500 -0.22 -15.93 7.31
N TYR A 501 -1.15 -16.66 7.95
CA TYR A 501 -2.55 -16.76 7.55
C TYR A 501 -3.49 -16.00 8.48
N VAL A 502 -3.39 -16.22 9.80
CA VAL A 502 -4.31 -15.66 10.80
C VAL A 502 -4.44 -14.15 10.68
N GLY A 503 -5.65 -13.65 10.39
CA GLY A 503 -5.97 -12.23 10.25
C GLY A 503 -5.28 -11.52 9.08
N ASN A 504 -4.68 -12.27 8.15
CA ASN A 504 -3.86 -11.74 7.05
C ASN A 504 -4.38 -12.19 5.68
N LYS A 505 -4.70 -13.48 5.51
CA LYS A 505 -5.13 -14.06 4.23
C LYS A 505 -5.80 -15.42 4.42
N GLY A 506 -6.35 -15.96 3.34
CA GLY A 506 -7.08 -17.23 3.38
C GLY A 506 -8.51 -17.01 3.85
N GLN A 507 -9.01 -17.93 4.67
CA GLN A 507 -10.37 -17.92 5.21
C GLN A 507 -10.55 -17.01 6.42
N PHE A 508 -9.48 -16.53 7.04
CA PHE A 508 -9.52 -15.51 8.09
C PHE A 508 -8.68 -14.32 7.64
N GLY A 509 -9.26 -13.58 6.70
CA GLY A 509 -8.62 -12.41 6.12
C GLY A 509 -8.60 -11.23 7.09
N ARG A 510 -8.04 -10.11 6.62
CA ARG A 510 -8.06 -8.86 7.39
C ARG A 510 -9.49 -8.30 7.54
N GLU A 511 -10.34 -8.51 6.55
CA GLU A 511 -11.78 -8.16 6.59
C GLU A 511 -12.46 -8.91 7.74
N ASP A 512 -12.38 -10.25 7.77
CA ASP A 512 -12.98 -11.07 8.82
C ASP A 512 -12.46 -10.72 10.23
N LEU A 513 -11.15 -10.50 10.37
CA LEU A 513 -10.58 -10.04 11.65
C LEU A 513 -11.22 -8.74 12.13
N VAL A 514 -11.37 -7.76 11.24
CA VAL A 514 -12.00 -6.48 11.56
C VAL A 514 -13.46 -6.68 11.96
N ASP A 515 -14.19 -7.48 11.19
CA ASP A 515 -15.61 -7.77 11.41
C ASP A 515 -15.86 -8.42 12.77
N ASP A 516 -15.03 -9.38 13.18
CA ASP A 516 -15.16 -10.09 14.45
C ASP A 516 -14.84 -9.20 15.66
N LEU A 517 -13.77 -8.40 15.56
CA LEU A 517 -13.40 -7.45 16.61
C LEU A 517 -14.50 -6.39 16.80
N ASP A 518 -15.02 -5.87 15.68
CA ASP A 518 -16.07 -4.87 15.66
C ASP A 518 -17.38 -5.43 16.23
N ALA A 519 -17.75 -6.66 15.87
CA ALA A 519 -18.93 -7.34 16.43
C ALA A 519 -18.87 -7.43 17.95
N LEU A 520 -17.72 -7.76 18.52
CA LEU A 520 -17.54 -7.83 19.97
C LEU A 520 -17.64 -6.45 20.63
N ASN A 521 -16.96 -5.45 20.07
CA ASN A 521 -16.99 -4.08 20.60
C ASN A 521 -18.39 -3.45 20.54
N VAL A 522 -19.11 -3.68 19.44
CA VAL A 522 -20.50 -3.24 19.26
C VAL A 522 -21.40 -3.97 20.26
N TYR A 523 -21.23 -5.28 20.45
CA TYR A 523 -21.96 -6.03 21.47
C TYR A 523 -21.76 -5.47 22.87
N SER A 524 -20.50 -5.23 23.28
CA SER A 524 -20.19 -4.67 24.60
C SER A 524 -20.83 -3.29 24.81
N THR A 525 -20.93 -2.50 23.74
CA THR A 525 -21.64 -1.21 23.79
C THR A 525 -23.15 -1.38 23.92
N ILE A 526 -23.77 -2.30 23.15
CA ILE A 526 -25.20 -2.64 23.29
C ILE A 526 -25.52 -3.10 24.71
N HIS A 527 -24.66 -3.94 25.28
CA HIS A 527 -24.87 -4.50 26.61
C HIS A 527 -24.70 -3.47 27.73
N SER A 528 -23.73 -2.56 27.61
CA SER A 528 -23.46 -1.53 28.61
C SER A 528 -24.34 -0.27 28.49
N GLN A 529 -24.83 0.04 27.28
CA GLN A 529 -25.60 1.26 26.99
C GLN A 529 -27.02 0.93 26.50
N ASN A 530 -27.86 0.46 27.42
CA ASN A 530 -29.24 0.04 27.14
C ASN A 530 -30.22 1.15 26.68
N ASN A 531 -29.77 2.40 26.58
CA ASN A 531 -30.58 3.54 26.15
C ASN A 531 -30.33 3.96 24.70
N GLN A 532 -29.45 3.26 23.97
CA GLN A 532 -29.18 3.50 22.56
C GLN A 532 -29.68 2.35 21.70
N THR A 533 -30.14 2.68 20.50
CA THR A 533 -30.56 1.67 19.53
C THR A 533 -29.35 1.09 18.80
N ILE A 534 -29.46 -0.15 18.29
CA ILE A 534 -28.35 -0.82 17.60
C ILE A 534 -27.87 -0.02 16.38
N SER A 535 -28.79 0.59 15.63
CA SER A 535 -28.45 1.44 14.48
C SER A 535 -27.59 2.64 14.88
N LYS A 536 -27.90 3.28 16.02
CA LYS A 536 -27.15 4.42 16.55
C LYS A 536 -25.79 4.01 17.07
N ILE A 537 -25.68 2.85 17.73
CA ILE A 537 -24.41 2.31 18.22
C ILE A 537 -23.47 2.02 17.04
N ILE A 538 -23.93 1.26 16.04
CA ILE A 538 -23.13 0.95 14.85
C ILE A 538 -22.74 2.22 14.10
N LYS A 539 -23.68 3.16 13.93
CA LYS A 539 -23.38 4.45 13.30
C LYS A 539 -22.29 5.20 14.06
N THR A 540 -22.39 5.28 15.37
CA THR A 540 -21.39 5.94 16.21
C THR A 540 -20.04 5.25 16.05
N TYR A 541 -20.01 3.92 16.15
CA TYR A 541 -18.78 3.13 16.03
C TYR A 541 -18.01 3.40 14.73
N TYR A 542 -18.71 3.49 13.59
CA TYR A 542 -18.12 3.71 12.28
C TYR A 542 -18.05 5.18 11.83
N THR A 543 -18.48 6.13 12.66
CA THR A 543 -18.34 7.57 12.35
C THR A 543 -17.54 8.35 13.39
N GLY A 544 -17.39 7.80 14.59
CA GLY A 544 -16.51 8.30 15.62
C GLY A 544 -15.11 7.68 15.52
N ASN A 545 -14.43 7.65 16.66
CA ASN A 545 -13.04 7.17 16.77
C ASN A 545 -12.97 5.72 17.30
N GLU A 546 -14.10 5.09 17.60
CA GLU A 546 -14.18 3.78 18.23
C GLU A 546 -13.53 2.69 17.37
N SER A 547 -13.81 2.73 16.06
CA SER A 547 -13.18 1.83 15.10
C SER A 547 -11.65 2.04 15.01
N SER A 548 -11.13 3.22 15.36
CA SER A 548 -9.68 3.48 15.35
C SER A 548 -8.93 2.83 16.52
N VAL A 549 -9.63 2.48 17.60
CA VAL A 549 -9.06 1.85 18.80
C VAL A 549 -9.53 0.40 18.98
N ARG A 550 -10.11 -0.21 17.93
CA ARG A 550 -10.82 -1.50 18.01
C ARG A 550 -10.04 -2.65 18.66
N PHE A 551 -8.73 -2.72 18.44
CA PHE A 551 -7.91 -3.81 18.98
C PHE A 551 -7.75 -3.67 20.49
N ASN A 552 -7.53 -2.45 20.97
CA ASN A 552 -7.52 -2.14 22.40
C ASN A 552 -8.90 -2.37 23.01
N SER A 553 -9.97 -1.89 22.37
CA SER A 553 -11.34 -2.14 22.83
C SER A 553 -11.67 -3.62 22.88
N TYR A 554 -11.26 -4.42 21.89
CA TYR A 554 -11.50 -5.86 21.86
C TYR A 554 -10.75 -6.57 23.00
N LEU A 555 -9.47 -6.24 23.19
CA LEU A 555 -8.67 -6.83 24.26
C LEU A 555 -9.26 -6.50 25.63
N SER A 556 -9.69 -5.26 25.84
CA SER A 556 -10.39 -4.81 27.05
C SER A 556 -11.72 -5.54 27.25
N ASN A 557 -12.58 -5.53 26.23
CA ASN A 557 -13.94 -6.04 26.30
C ASN A 557 -14.02 -7.57 26.41
N ARG A 558 -13.01 -8.32 25.93
CA ARG A 558 -13.04 -9.79 25.91
C ARG A 558 -12.04 -10.45 26.85
N PHE A 559 -10.93 -9.79 27.16
CA PHE A 559 -9.80 -10.37 27.88
C PHE A 559 -9.24 -9.46 28.96
N ASP A 560 -9.99 -8.46 29.42
CA ASP A 560 -9.62 -7.57 30.52
C ASP A 560 -8.23 -6.89 30.34
N ASP A 561 -7.92 -6.49 29.10
CA ASP A 561 -6.63 -5.89 28.72
C ASP A 561 -5.41 -6.80 28.95
N ASP A 562 -5.61 -8.12 29.05
CA ASP A 562 -4.56 -9.10 29.32
C ASP A 562 -4.29 -10.06 28.13
N LEU A 563 -3.11 -9.90 27.52
CA LEU A 563 -2.63 -10.74 26.43
C LEU A 563 -2.37 -12.20 26.85
N ASP A 564 -2.08 -12.46 28.12
CA ASP A 564 -1.90 -13.83 28.62
C ASP A 564 -3.25 -14.53 28.77
N SER A 565 -4.27 -13.83 29.28
CA SER A 565 -5.65 -14.29 29.28
C SER A 565 -6.15 -14.58 27.86
N LEU A 566 -5.89 -13.69 26.89
CA LEU A 566 -6.20 -13.93 25.48
C LEU A 566 -5.60 -15.24 24.98
N GLN A 567 -4.30 -15.47 25.19
CA GLN A 567 -3.63 -16.67 24.72
C GLN A 567 -4.15 -17.93 25.41
N ASN A 568 -4.36 -17.89 26.72
CA ASN A 568 -4.81 -19.03 27.52
C ASN A 568 -6.25 -19.42 27.18
N ASP A 569 -7.15 -18.44 27.05
CA ASP A 569 -8.54 -18.66 26.66
C ASP A 569 -8.62 -19.20 25.23
N THR A 570 -7.87 -18.62 24.30
CA THR A 570 -7.79 -19.10 22.91
C THR A 570 -7.37 -20.57 22.87
N TYR A 571 -6.28 -20.92 23.56
CA TYR A 571 -5.83 -22.31 23.64
C TYR A 571 -6.93 -23.23 24.24
N THR A 572 -7.58 -22.80 25.31
CA THR A 572 -8.62 -23.59 25.98
C THR A 572 -9.86 -23.80 25.11
N LEU A 573 -10.30 -22.77 24.40
CA LEU A 573 -11.40 -22.82 23.42
C LEU A 573 -11.06 -23.80 22.29
N LEU A 574 -9.84 -23.76 21.75
CA LEU A 574 -9.38 -24.71 20.73
C LEU A 574 -9.36 -26.17 21.23
N LYS A 575 -9.27 -26.40 22.54
CA LYS A 575 -9.28 -27.74 23.16
C LYS A 575 -10.68 -28.25 23.52
N GLY A 576 -11.72 -27.44 23.34
CA GLY A 576 -13.10 -27.82 23.66
C GLY A 576 -13.69 -27.13 24.87
N GLY A 577 -13.07 -26.04 25.34
CA GLY A 577 -13.56 -25.18 26.40
C GLY A 577 -13.56 -25.82 27.79
N THR A 578 -13.85 -25.02 28.81
CA THR A 578 -13.92 -25.46 30.23
C THR A 578 -15.18 -24.94 30.91
N GLY A 579 -15.27 -25.04 32.25
CA GLY A 579 -16.36 -24.45 33.02
C GLY A 579 -17.74 -25.10 32.79
N SER A 580 -18.78 -24.39 33.23
CA SER A 580 -20.17 -24.85 33.18
C SER A 580 -20.72 -24.99 31.75
N TRP A 581 -20.16 -24.25 30.79
CA TRP A 581 -20.55 -24.31 29.38
C TRP A 581 -19.71 -25.30 28.56
N GLY A 582 -18.62 -25.86 29.12
CA GLY A 582 -17.66 -26.69 28.38
C GLY A 582 -18.28 -27.89 27.64
N ALA A 583 -19.30 -28.54 28.20
CA ALA A 583 -19.98 -29.65 27.51
C ALA A 583 -20.79 -29.19 26.29
N ALA A 584 -21.51 -28.08 26.42
CA ALA A 584 -22.26 -27.47 25.33
C ALA A 584 -21.32 -26.92 24.25
N TYR A 585 -20.26 -26.22 24.68
CA TYR A 585 -19.21 -25.71 23.81
C TYR A 585 -18.54 -26.83 23.02
N LYS A 586 -18.15 -27.94 23.66
CA LYS A 586 -17.55 -29.08 22.95
C LYS A 586 -18.46 -29.65 21.87
N THR A 587 -19.77 -29.66 22.13
CA THR A 587 -20.77 -30.09 21.14
C THR A 587 -20.84 -29.10 19.97
N ALA A 588 -20.85 -27.80 20.24
CA ALA A 588 -20.83 -26.75 19.22
C ALA A 588 -19.53 -26.78 18.39
N LEU A 589 -18.37 -26.94 19.02
CA LEU A 589 -17.08 -27.07 18.36
C LEU A 589 -17.04 -28.28 17.42
N LEU A 590 -17.54 -29.44 17.85
CA LEU A 590 -17.61 -30.63 17.00
C LEU A 590 -18.55 -30.41 15.80
N ALA A 591 -19.68 -29.73 16.01
CA ALA A 591 -20.57 -29.35 14.93
C ALA A 591 -19.86 -28.41 13.94
N PHE A 592 -19.21 -27.35 14.44
CA PHE A 592 -18.43 -26.39 13.64
C PHE A 592 -17.42 -27.08 12.74
N LYS A 593 -16.56 -27.92 13.33
CA LYS A 593 -15.53 -28.68 12.60
C LYS A 593 -16.12 -29.51 11.47
N LYS A 594 -17.29 -30.12 11.67
CA LYS A 594 -17.92 -30.99 10.67
C LYS A 594 -18.36 -30.23 9.41
N PHE A 595 -18.81 -28.97 9.52
CA PHE A 595 -19.32 -28.24 8.36
C PHE A 595 -18.32 -27.24 7.77
N LYS A 596 -17.40 -26.69 8.58
CA LYS A 596 -16.37 -25.73 8.12
C LYS A 596 -15.02 -26.37 7.81
N LEU A 597 -14.54 -27.32 8.62
CA LEU A 597 -13.20 -27.92 8.44
C LEU A 597 -13.26 -29.22 7.63
N GLN A 598 -13.49 -29.09 6.32
CA GLN A 598 -13.74 -30.24 5.45
C GLN A 598 -12.48 -30.97 5.00
N LYS A 599 -11.32 -30.30 4.98
CA LYS A 599 -10.06 -30.85 4.47
C LYS A 599 -9.13 -31.29 5.59
N TYR A 600 -9.09 -30.56 6.70
CA TYR A 600 -8.28 -30.87 7.89
C TYR A 600 -9.08 -30.67 9.19
N PRO A 601 -9.89 -31.65 9.61
CA PRO A 601 -10.78 -31.50 10.77
C PRO A 601 -10.09 -31.63 12.14
N SER A 602 -8.80 -31.93 12.18
CA SER A 602 -8.06 -32.20 13.42
C SER A 602 -6.71 -31.49 13.45
N TYR A 603 -6.34 -31.04 14.65
CA TYR A 603 -5.03 -30.47 14.98
C TYR A 603 -4.57 -31.00 16.33
N THR A 604 -3.26 -31.02 16.53
CA THR A 604 -2.58 -31.48 17.74
C THR A 604 -2.62 -30.44 18.86
N ASP A 605 -2.21 -30.86 20.05
CA ASP A 605 -2.05 -29.95 21.20
C ASP A 605 -1.02 -28.84 20.95
N SER A 606 0.09 -29.19 20.28
CA SER A 606 1.15 -28.24 19.93
C SER A 606 0.66 -27.20 18.94
N GLU A 607 -0.10 -27.62 17.93
CA GLU A 607 -0.66 -26.71 16.92
C GLU A 607 -1.71 -25.77 17.51
N ALA A 608 -2.52 -26.24 18.47
CA ALA A 608 -3.44 -25.37 19.21
C ALA A 608 -2.69 -24.28 20.01
N LYS A 609 -1.55 -24.62 20.63
CA LYS A 609 -0.69 -23.65 21.32
C LYS A 609 -0.07 -22.65 20.34
N ASP A 610 0.39 -23.13 19.19
CA ASP A 610 0.99 -22.27 18.17
C ASP A 610 -0.03 -21.31 17.56
N ALA A 611 -1.26 -21.78 17.30
CA ALA A 611 -2.36 -20.93 16.84
C ALA A 611 -2.73 -19.86 17.88
N ALA A 612 -2.83 -20.23 19.16
CA ALA A 612 -3.08 -19.28 20.24
C ALA A 612 -1.98 -18.21 20.36
N LYS A 613 -0.71 -18.60 20.25
CA LYS A 613 0.43 -17.67 20.22
C LYS A 613 0.40 -16.75 19.01
N ALA A 614 0.05 -17.28 17.84
CA ALA A 614 -0.03 -16.49 16.62
C ALA A 614 -1.16 -15.45 16.71
N PHE A 615 -2.32 -15.83 17.26
CA PHE A 615 -3.42 -14.90 17.50
C PHE A 615 -3.07 -13.84 18.57
N ARG A 616 -2.43 -14.22 19.69
CA ARG A 616 -1.89 -13.26 20.68
C ARG A 616 -0.98 -12.24 20.02
N LYS A 617 -0.01 -12.71 19.22
CA LYS A 617 0.94 -11.85 18.52
C LYS A 617 0.24 -10.90 17.54
N LEU A 618 -0.76 -11.39 16.80
CA LEU A 618 -1.56 -10.57 15.90
C LEU A 618 -2.23 -9.42 16.66
N ILE A 619 -2.89 -9.70 17.79
CA ILE A 619 -3.56 -8.67 18.59
C ILE A 619 -2.55 -7.71 19.21
N GLU A 620 -1.47 -8.21 19.82
CA GLU A 620 -0.39 -7.40 20.42
C GLU A 620 0.25 -6.42 19.42
N GLN A 621 0.36 -6.79 18.14
CA GLN A 621 0.94 -5.93 17.11
C GLN A 621 0.01 -4.78 16.67
N ASN A 622 -1.30 -4.96 16.84
CA ASN A 622 -2.34 -4.06 16.33
C ASN A 622 -3.09 -3.27 17.42
N ALA A 623 -3.08 -3.75 18.66
CA ALA A 623 -3.39 -2.97 19.87
C ALA A 623 -2.32 -1.88 20.07
#